data_AF-A0A556CQE7-F1
#
_entry.id   AF-A0A556CQE7-F1
#
_cell.length_a   1.000
_cell.length_b   1.000
_cell.length_c   1.000
_cell.angle_alpha   90.00
_cell.angle_beta   90.00
_cell.angle_gamma   90.00
#
_symmetry.space_group_name_H-M   'P 1'
#
loop_
_entity.id
_entity.type
_entity.pdbx_description
1 polymer ?
#
loop_
_entity_poly.entity_id
_entity_poly.type
_entity_poly.pdbx_seq_one_letter_code
_entity_poly.pdbx_strand_id
1 'polypeptide(L)'
;MINATDDARPAKTPLRAALSSWTGSALEYYDFAVYGTAAALVLNVLFFPDTTAPGMAILLAMGTVGVAYVVRPLGALVMGPLGDRFGRKFVLMLTLFLMGFSTFVVGCLPTFDQIGYLAPALLVLCRVVQGLSAAGEQASAISVSLEHSEETKRAWTTSWTLHGTQAGTLLATAVFIPFTAFLPEEALFSWGWRVPFWLSAFVVLTAWLIRRGLDEPPAFKEARNEHPPLMAVFRWHKVAILRVAACAMVNTVNMVFTVWSLSFATSIVGLERSTMLLVSVIANGVALLAIPAAAILSDRIGRKPVFIIGALGAGLMMFPYLAAVSSGNWTLIFICGAIMSGCAYSMANSIWPSFYAEMFPTTVRVTGLALGTQIGFAVSGGLAPVLASAVAGASGENWVSVAGFTAGVCVFTALAAMTAKETKGLSLDEIDTVHAARSH
;
A
#
# COMPACT_ATOMS: atom_id res chain seq x y z
N MET A 1 31.58 42.03 -14.26
CA MET A 1 30.91 41.87 -12.94
C MET A 1 29.61 41.15 -13.19
N ILE A 2 29.57 39.84 -12.94
CA ILE A 2 28.39 39.00 -13.10
C ILE A 2 27.82 38.82 -11.70
N ASN A 3 26.72 39.53 -11.39
CA ASN A 3 25.93 39.27 -10.19
C ASN A 3 25.08 38.03 -10.47
N ALA A 4 25.54 36.88 -10.00
CA ALA A 4 24.68 35.72 -9.82
C ALA A 4 23.75 36.02 -8.64
N THR A 5 22.46 36.18 -8.92
CA THR A 5 21.40 36.08 -7.93
C THR A 5 21.42 34.67 -7.38
N ASP A 6 21.94 34.55 -6.16
CA ASP A 6 21.84 33.36 -5.32
C ASP A 6 20.35 33.22 -4.94
N ASP A 7 19.57 32.58 -5.82
CA ASP A 7 18.20 32.17 -5.54
C ASP A 7 18.27 31.14 -4.41
N ALA A 8 18.11 31.65 -3.19
CA ALA A 8 18.05 30.86 -1.97
C ALA A 8 16.92 29.83 -2.09
N ARG A 9 17.28 28.61 -2.49
CA ARG A 9 16.37 27.45 -2.47
C ARG A 9 15.71 27.40 -1.09
N PRO A 10 14.38 27.25 -0.99
CA PRO A 10 13.70 27.20 0.30
C PRO A 10 14.35 26.13 1.17
N ALA A 11 14.69 26.48 2.42
CA ALA A 11 15.38 25.58 3.33
C ALA A 11 14.60 24.26 3.43
N LYS A 12 15.20 23.17 2.94
CA LYS A 12 14.59 21.84 2.95
C LYS A 12 14.32 21.48 4.42
N THR A 13 13.06 21.31 4.79
CA THR A 13 12.66 20.84 6.13
C THR A 13 12.25 19.36 6.06
N PRO A 14 13.22 18.41 6.05
CA PRO A 14 12.93 16.99 5.85
C PRO A 14 12.03 16.42 6.96
N LEU A 15 12.15 16.91 8.20
CA LEU A 15 11.32 16.46 9.32
C LEU A 15 9.84 16.84 9.13
N ARG A 16 9.56 18.07 8.68
CA ARG A 16 8.19 18.55 8.45
C ARG A 16 7.55 17.82 7.27
N ALA A 17 8.31 17.58 6.20
CA ALA A 17 7.86 16.80 5.05
C ALA A 17 7.58 15.33 5.40
N ALA A 18 8.46 14.70 6.19
CA ALA A 18 8.28 13.34 6.66
C ALA A 18 7.05 13.20 7.58
N LEU A 19 6.85 14.14 8.52
CA LEU A 19 5.66 14.16 9.39
C LEU A 19 4.37 14.43 8.62
N SER A 20 4.39 15.32 7.64
CA SER A 20 3.24 15.56 6.76
C SER A 20 2.89 14.32 5.92
N SER A 21 3.90 13.59 5.44
CA SER A 21 3.69 12.37 4.65
C SER A 21 3.22 11.21 5.54
N TRP A 22 3.78 11.09 6.75
CA TRP A 22 3.37 10.13 7.76
C TRP A 22 1.91 10.33 8.17
N THR A 23 1.51 11.57 8.51
CA THR A 23 0.12 11.89 8.89
C THR A 23 -0.85 11.62 7.74
N GLY A 24 -0.51 12.02 6.52
CA GLY A 24 -1.33 11.72 5.34
C GLY A 24 -1.56 10.23 5.14
N SER A 25 -0.48 9.45 5.16
CA SER A 25 -0.51 8.00 4.95
C SER A 25 -1.22 7.26 6.08
N ALA A 26 -1.07 7.73 7.32
CA ALA A 26 -1.75 7.15 8.49
C ALA A 26 -3.27 7.36 8.42
N LEU A 27 -3.71 8.56 8.02
CA LEU A 27 -5.13 8.88 7.89
C LEU A 27 -5.77 8.10 6.72
N GLU A 28 -5.05 7.94 5.60
CA GLU A 28 -5.50 7.12 4.46
C GLU A 28 -5.63 5.65 4.83
N TYR A 29 -4.58 5.06 5.43
CA TYR A 29 -4.61 3.65 5.79
C TYR A 29 -5.52 3.36 6.97
N TYR A 30 -5.81 4.35 7.83
CA TYR A 30 -6.89 4.24 8.78
C TYR A 30 -8.22 3.96 8.07
N ASP A 31 -8.61 4.81 7.12
CA ASP A 31 -9.86 4.64 6.36
C ASP A 31 -9.92 3.30 5.60
N PHE A 32 -8.79 2.89 5.02
CA PHE A 32 -8.70 1.62 4.33
C PHE A 32 -8.85 0.42 5.28
N ALA A 33 -8.13 0.45 6.41
CA ALA A 33 -8.06 -0.65 7.37
C ALA A 33 -9.30 -0.75 8.27
N VAL A 34 -9.94 0.37 8.63
CA VAL A 34 -11.19 0.39 9.43
C VAL A 34 -12.22 -0.51 8.77
N TYR A 35 -12.33 -0.43 7.45
CA TYR A 35 -13.21 -1.31 6.72
C TYR A 35 -12.73 -2.75 6.70
N GLY A 36 -11.45 -3.01 6.48
CA GLY A 36 -10.92 -4.39 6.48
C GLY A 36 -11.26 -5.10 7.80
N THR A 37 -11.06 -4.39 8.91
CA THR A 37 -11.44 -4.83 10.26
C THR A 37 -12.95 -5.00 10.40
N ALA A 38 -13.76 -4.02 9.98
CA ALA A 38 -15.22 -4.12 10.02
C ALA A 38 -15.76 -5.27 9.15
N ALA A 39 -15.18 -5.51 7.98
CA ALA A 39 -15.57 -6.55 7.05
C ALA A 39 -15.29 -7.95 7.61
N ALA A 40 -14.25 -8.09 8.43
CA ALA A 40 -13.96 -9.33 9.12
C ALA A 40 -14.84 -9.57 10.37
N LEU A 41 -15.28 -8.50 11.04
CA LEU A 41 -15.97 -8.57 12.33
C LEU A 41 -17.49 -8.47 12.25
N VAL A 42 -18.04 -7.62 11.37
CA VAL A 42 -19.45 -7.21 11.40
C VAL A 42 -20.11 -7.19 10.02
N LEU A 43 -19.44 -6.65 8.98
CA LEU A 43 -20.09 -6.48 7.66
C LEU A 43 -20.33 -7.80 6.94
N ASN A 44 -19.55 -8.85 7.24
CA ASN A 44 -19.78 -10.20 6.75
C ASN A 44 -21.16 -10.75 7.16
N VAL A 45 -21.72 -10.30 8.27
CA VAL A 45 -23.07 -10.70 8.73
C VAL A 45 -24.12 -9.69 8.27
N LEU A 46 -23.85 -8.39 8.41
CA LEU A 46 -24.87 -7.35 8.19
C LEU A 46 -25.22 -7.06 6.73
N PHE A 47 -24.31 -7.34 5.79
CA PHE A 47 -24.46 -6.96 4.37
C PHE A 47 -24.69 -8.15 3.44
N PHE A 48 -24.73 -9.37 3.97
CA PHE A 48 -24.93 -10.59 3.19
C PHE A 48 -26.09 -11.41 3.75
N PRO A 49 -26.79 -12.22 2.93
CA PRO A 49 -27.91 -13.02 3.40
C PRO A 49 -27.45 -14.06 4.43
N ASP A 50 -28.26 -14.28 5.48
CA ASP A 50 -28.05 -15.32 6.51
C ASP A 50 -27.96 -16.75 5.93
N THR A 51 -28.53 -16.96 4.75
CA THR A 51 -28.43 -18.23 4.01
C THR A 51 -27.04 -18.50 3.45
N THR A 52 -26.14 -17.50 3.49
CA THR A 52 -24.76 -17.61 3.01
C THR A 52 -23.94 -18.29 4.09
N ALA A 53 -23.28 -19.41 3.76
CA ALA A 53 -22.38 -20.08 4.69
C ALA A 53 -21.37 -19.07 5.27
N PRO A 54 -21.08 -19.05 6.59
CA PRO A 54 -20.28 -17.99 7.23
C PRO A 54 -18.92 -17.76 6.57
N GLY A 55 -18.26 -18.84 6.10
CA GLY A 55 -17.01 -18.75 5.35
C GLY A 55 -17.16 -18.02 4.01
N MET A 56 -18.26 -18.25 3.30
CA MET A 56 -18.55 -17.56 2.02
C MET A 56 -18.89 -16.09 2.25
N ALA A 57 -19.59 -15.74 3.33
CA ALA A 57 -19.92 -14.36 3.65
C ALA A 57 -18.65 -13.53 3.98
N ILE A 58 -17.70 -14.13 4.71
CA ILE A 58 -16.37 -13.53 4.94
C ILE A 58 -15.61 -13.36 3.62
N LEU A 59 -15.62 -14.38 2.75
CA LEU A 59 -14.96 -14.30 1.45
C LEU A 59 -15.55 -13.22 0.55
N LEU A 60 -16.88 -13.05 0.54
CA LEU A 60 -17.54 -11.98 -0.20
C LEU A 60 -17.21 -10.60 0.39
N ALA A 61 -17.24 -10.45 1.72
CA ALA A 61 -16.85 -9.22 2.41
C ALA A 61 -15.38 -8.86 2.13
N MET A 62 -14.47 -9.83 2.20
CA MET A 62 -13.05 -9.64 1.84
C MET A 62 -12.87 -9.42 0.33
N GLY A 63 -13.71 -10.03 -0.51
CA GLY A 63 -13.73 -9.83 -1.96
C GLY A 63 -13.97 -8.37 -2.34
N THR A 64 -14.79 -7.64 -1.57
CA THR A 64 -14.98 -6.20 -1.76
C THR A 64 -13.72 -5.37 -1.48
N VAL A 65 -12.82 -5.86 -0.61
CA VAL A 65 -11.47 -5.28 -0.44
C VAL A 65 -10.64 -5.54 -1.70
N GLY A 66 -10.75 -6.73 -2.29
CA GLY A 66 -10.14 -7.08 -3.57
C GLY A 66 -10.60 -6.18 -4.72
N VAL A 67 -11.89 -5.80 -4.78
CA VAL A 67 -12.41 -4.84 -5.78
C VAL A 67 -11.65 -3.51 -5.71
N ALA A 68 -11.36 -3.00 -4.51
CA ALA A 68 -10.58 -1.77 -4.37
C ALA A 68 -9.19 -1.90 -5.00
N TYR A 69 -8.52 -3.04 -4.87
CA TYR A 69 -7.22 -3.30 -5.51
C TYR A 69 -7.30 -3.38 -7.04
N VAL A 70 -8.36 -3.97 -7.58
CA VAL A 70 -8.57 -4.06 -9.05
C VAL A 70 -8.86 -2.69 -9.66
N VAL A 71 -9.50 -1.79 -8.90
CA VAL A 71 -9.88 -0.45 -9.35
C VAL A 71 -8.72 0.56 -9.23
N ARG A 72 -7.72 0.32 -8.37
CA ARG A 72 -6.56 1.21 -8.18
C ARG A 72 -5.82 1.58 -9.48
N PRO A 73 -5.53 0.67 -10.44
CA PRO A 73 -4.96 1.05 -11.73
C PRO A 73 -5.81 2.07 -12.51
N LEU A 74 -7.14 1.93 -12.47
CA LEU A 74 -8.06 2.89 -13.09
C LEU A 74 -8.01 4.23 -12.35
N GLY A 75 -7.91 4.19 -11.02
CA GLY A 75 -7.69 5.37 -10.19
C GLY A 75 -6.41 6.11 -10.56
N ALA A 76 -5.31 5.37 -10.78
CA ALA A 76 -4.02 5.96 -11.17
C ALA A 76 -4.08 6.61 -12.56
N LEU A 77 -4.83 6.02 -13.50
CA LEU A 77 -5.07 6.60 -14.83
C LEU A 77 -5.87 7.90 -14.79
N VAL A 78 -6.71 8.10 -13.77
CA VAL A 78 -7.53 9.32 -13.61
C VAL A 78 -6.81 10.35 -12.74
N MET A 79 -6.34 9.94 -11.56
CA MET A 79 -5.74 10.83 -10.56
C MET A 79 -4.36 11.34 -10.97
N GLY A 80 -3.55 10.54 -11.68
CA GLY A 80 -2.24 10.97 -12.18
C GLY A 80 -2.32 12.23 -13.06
N PRO A 81 -3.11 12.20 -14.16
CA PRO A 81 -3.30 13.37 -15.03
C PRO A 81 -3.94 14.56 -14.34
N LEU A 82 -4.88 14.32 -13.43
CA LEU A 82 -5.48 15.39 -12.64
C LEU A 82 -4.41 16.06 -11.76
N GLY A 83 -3.47 15.30 -11.22
CA GLY A 83 -2.36 15.80 -10.40
C GLY A 83 -1.37 16.59 -11.21
N ASP A 84 -1.08 16.11 -12.42
CA ASP A 84 -0.17 16.81 -13.33
C ASP A 84 -0.80 18.09 -13.91
N ARG A 85 -2.13 18.16 -14.07
CA ARG A 85 -2.84 19.33 -14.64
C ARG A 85 -3.24 20.38 -13.61
N PHE A 86 -3.78 19.95 -12.47
CA PHE A 86 -4.37 20.84 -11.44
C PHE A 86 -3.49 21.01 -10.21
N GLY A 87 -2.35 20.33 -10.15
CA GLY A 87 -1.44 20.38 -9.02
C GLY A 87 -1.63 19.24 -8.04
N ARG A 88 -0.53 18.92 -7.36
CA ARG A 88 -0.47 17.82 -6.39
C ARG A 88 -1.32 18.10 -5.16
N LYS A 89 -1.42 19.36 -4.72
CA LYS A 89 -2.29 19.77 -3.62
C LYS A 89 -3.75 19.49 -3.93
N PHE A 90 -4.19 19.76 -5.17
CA PHE A 90 -5.56 19.47 -5.61
C PHE A 90 -5.87 17.98 -5.53
N VAL A 91 -5.01 17.11 -6.07
CA VAL A 91 -5.24 15.66 -6.00
C VAL A 91 -5.19 15.15 -4.58
N LEU A 92 -4.24 15.58 -3.75
CA LEU A 92 -4.19 15.20 -2.33
C LEU A 92 -5.43 15.63 -1.54
N MET A 93 -6.08 16.74 -1.91
CA MET A 93 -7.36 17.15 -1.30
C MET A 93 -8.53 16.34 -1.86
N LEU A 94 -8.59 16.15 -3.18
CA LEU A 94 -9.63 15.38 -3.84
C LEU A 94 -9.67 13.95 -3.29
N THR A 95 -8.51 13.30 -3.17
CA THR A 95 -8.43 11.93 -2.67
C THR A 95 -8.83 11.84 -1.19
N LEU A 96 -8.40 12.81 -0.37
CA LEU A 96 -8.78 12.88 1.04
C LEU A 96 -10.30 12.95 1.22
N PHE A 97 -10.96 13.88 0.51
CA PHE A 97 -12.41 14.03 0.61
C PHE A 97 -13.15 12.83 0.02
N LEU A 98 -12.70 12.32 -1.12
CA LEU A 98 -13.35 11.20 -1.78
C LEU A 98 -13.27 9.92 -0.92
N MET A 99 -12.11 9.65 -0.33
CA MET A 99 -11.90 8.48 0.52
C MET A 99 -12.71 8.57 1.81
N GLY A 100 -12.55 9.65 2.58
CA GLY A 100 -13.22 9.73 3.87
C GLY A 100 -14.72 10.01 3.77
N PHE A 101 -15.21 10.67 2.71
CA PHE A 101 -16.64 10.72 2.42
C PHE A 101 -17.20 9.32 2.17
N SER A 102 -16.52 8.51 1.34
CA SER A 102 -16.94 7.12 1.12
C SER A 102 -16.87 6.29 2.41
N THR A 103 -15.86 6.48 3.26
CA THR A 103 -15.76 5.79 4.56
C THR A 103 -16.92 6.17 5.47
N PHE A 104 -17.24 7.46 5.55
CA PHE A 104 -18.38 7.95 6.32
C PHE A 104 -19.71 7.38 5.80
N VAL A 105 -19.91 7.37 4.47
CA VAL A 105 -21.12 6.83 3.84
C VAL A 105 -21.28 5.34 4.15
N VAL A 106 -20.20 4.55 4.23
CA VAL A 106 -20.28 3.14 4.66
C VAL A 106 -20.92 2.99 6.05
N GLY A 107 -20.57 3.87 6.99
CA GLY A 107 -21.20 3.90 8.31
C GLY A 107 -22.70 4.26 8.27
N CYS A 108 -23.15 4.94 7.22
CA CYS A 108 -24.55 5.33 7.02
C CYS A 108 -25.35 4.32 6.16
N LEU A 109 -24.72 3.25 5.66
CA LEU A 109 -25.40 2.31 4.78
C LEU A 109 -26.48 1.49 5.52
N PRO A 110 -27.62 1.21 4.85
CA PRO A 110 -28.62 0.28 5.34
C PRO A 110 -28.10 -1.16 5.27
N THR A 111 -28.57 -2.03 6.16
CA THR A 111 -28.18 -3.46 6.21
C THR A 111 -28.95 -4.30 5.19
N PHE A 112 -28.51 -5.55 4.99
CA PHE A 112 -29.16 -6.49 4.07
C PHE A 112 -30.65 -6.69 4.42
N ASP A 113 -31.00 -6.75 5.72
CA ASP A 113 -32.38 -6.89 6.16
C ASP A 113 -33.28 -5.71 5.75
N GLN A 114 -32.71 -4.54 5.50
CA GLN A 114 -33.46 -3.33 5.16
C GLN A 114 -33.67 -3.16 3.66
N ILE A 115 -32.66 -3.49 2.85
CA ILE A 115 -32.65 -3.17 1.40
C ILE A 115 -32.17 -4.33 0.51
N GLY A 116 -31.97 -5.53 1.07
CA GLY A 116 -31.53 -6.72 0.37
C GLY A 116 -30.16 -6.56 -0.32
N TYR A 117 -30.04 -7.13 -1.52
CA TYR A 117 -28.80 -7.10 -2.32
C TYR A 117 -28.31 -5.70 -2.72
N LEU A 118 -29.11 -4.66 -2.53
CA LEU A 118 -28.65 -3.28 -2.72
C LEU A 118 -27.60 -2.88 -1.68
N ALA A 119 -27.66 -3.44 -0.46
CA ALA A 119 -26.69 -3.16 0.61
C ALA A 119 -25.25 -3.52 0.19
N PRO A 120 -24.94 -4.77 -0.21
CA PRO A 120 -23.60 -5.13 -0.67
C PRO A 120 -23.21 -4.39 -1.96
N ALA A 121 -24.16 -4.05 -2.84
CA ALA A 121 -23.87 -3.27 -4.05
C ALA A 121 -23.41 -1.83 -3.74
N LEU A 122 -24.07 -1.14 -2.81
CA LEU A 122 -23.66 0.20 -2.36
C LEU A 122 -22.32 0.18 -1.62
N LEU A 123 -22.08 -0.88 -0.84
CA LEU A 123 -20.82 -1.10 -0.16
C LEU A 123 -19.67 -1.34 -1.15
N VAL A 124 -19.91 -2.10 -2.23
CA VAL A 124 -18.96 -2.25 -3.35
C VAL A 124 -18.75 -0.92 -4.06
N LEU A 125 -19.79 -0.11 -4.29
CA LEU A 125 -19.65 1.21 -4.91
C LEU A 125 -18.74 2.13 -4.06
N CYS A 126 -18.94 2.16 -2.74
CA CYS A 126 -18.06 2.91 -1.83
C CYS A 126 -16.61 2.42 -1.92
N ARG A 127 -16.40 1.09 -2.02
CA ARG A 127 -15.07 0.49 -2.20
C ARG A 127 -14.42 0.86 -3.53
N VAL A 128 -15.18 0.93 -4.63
CA VAL A 128 -14.69 1.39 -5.93
C VAL A 128 -14.21 2.83 -5.81
N VAL A 129 -15.00 3.71 -5.20
CA VAL A 129 -14.64 5.13 -5.01
C VAL A 129 -13.39 5.29 -4.14
N GLN A 130 -13.28 4.54 -3.03
CA GLN A 130 -12.09 4.52 -2.18
C GLN A 130 -10.85 3.98 -2.91
N GLY A 131 -11.01 2.92 -3.71
CA GLY A 131 -9.94 2.34 -4.52
C GLY A 131 -9.41 3.32 -5.59
N LEU A 132 -10.31 4.07 -6.23
CA LEU A 132 -9.94 5.13 -7.18
C LEU A 132 -9.15 6.25 -6.49
N SER A 133 -9.56 6.62 -5.27
CA SER A 133 -8.92 7.67 -4.47
C SER A 133 -7.50 7.29 -4.04
N ALA A 134 -7.33 6.11 -3.45
CA ALA A 134 -6.06 5.63 -2.90
C ALA A 134 -4.95 5.50 -3.96
N ALA A 135 -5.32 5.45 -5.25
CA ALA A 135 -4.38 5.24 -6.32
C ALA A 135 -3.40 6.40 -6.54
N GLY A 136 -3.87 7.65 -6.40
CA GLY A 136 -3.10 8.86 -6.67
C GLY A 136 -2.44 9.48 -5.44
N GLU A 137 -3.00 9.25 -4.26
CA GLU A 137 -2.54 9.83 -2.99
C GLU A 137 -1.13 9.32 -2.67
N GLN A 138 -0.96 8.00 -2.57
CA GLN A 138 0.28 7.37 -2.14
C GLN A 138 1.46 7.78 -3.04
N ALA A 139 1.28 7.79 -4.36
CA ALA A 139 2.32 8.24 -5.30
C ALA A 139 2.65 9.73 -5.13
N SER A 140 1.65 10.57 -4.86
CA SER A 140 1.82 12.00 -4.62
C SER A 140 2.54 12.27 -3.30
N ALA A 141 2.16 11.59 -2.22
CA ALA A 141 2.79 11.70 -0.90
C ALA A 141 4.27 11.28 -0.95
N ILE A 142 4.58 10.18 -1.63
CA ILE A 142 5.96 9.73 -1.85
C ILE A 142 6.75 10.77 -2.64
N SER A 143 6.21 11.32 -3.73
CA SER A 143 6.89 12.33 -4.54
C SER A 143 7.17 13.61 -3.75
N VAL A 144 6.19 14.09 -2.97
CA VAL A 144 6.36 15.27 -2.11
C VAL A 144 7.43 15.02 -1.05
N SER A 145 7.40 13.85 -0.40
CA SER A 145 8.41 13.47 0.58
C SER A 145 9.81 13.40 -0.02
N LEU A 146 9.94 12.88 -1.25
CA LEU A 146 11.20 12.74 -1.96
C LEU A 146 11.79 14.11 -2.32
N GLU A 147 10.98 15.04 -2.82
CA GLU A 147 11.44 16.36 -3.26
C GLU A 147 11.92 17.27 -2.13
N HIS A 148 11.35 17.11 -0.93
CA HIS A 148 11.76 17.86 0.25
C HIS A 148 12.86 17.18 1.05
N SER A 149 13.32 16.00 0.62
CA SER A 149 14.36 15.23 1.32
C SER A 149 15.78 15.72 0.99
N GLU A 150 16.69 15.55 1.95
CA GLU A 150 18.12 15.66 1.72
C GLU A 150 18.57 14.51 0.78
N GLU A 151 19.49 14.79 -0.15
CA GLU A 151 19.89 13.86 -1.21
C GLU A 151 20.47 12.53 -0.68
N THR A 152 21.05 12.57 0.52
CA THR A 152 21.66 11.40 1.19
C THR A 152 20.67 10.61 2.05
N LYS A 153 19.45 11.14 2.30
CA LYS A 153 18.45 10.57 3.24
C LYS A 153 17.08 10.34 2.61
N ARG A 154 17.06 10.11 1.29
CA ARG A 154 15.79 9.98 0.54
C ARG A 154 15.01 8.75 0.99
N ALA A 155 15.67 7.60 1.14
CA ALA A 155 14.99 6.37 1.56
C ALA A 155 14.46 6.50 2.98
N TRP A 156 15.25 7.10 3.89
CA TRP A 156 14.79 7.43 5.25
C TRP A 156 13.51 8.26 5.24
N THR A 157 13.51 9.38 4.50
CA THR A 157 12.39 10.32 4.49
C THR A 157 11.13 9.67 3.89
N THR A 158 11.27 8.93 2.78
CA THR A 158 10.13 8.24 2.16
C THR A 158 9.63 7.04 2.94
N SER A 159 10.46 6.41 3.78
CA SER A 159 10.04 5.26 4.60
C SER A 159 9.04 5.66 5.69
N TRP A 160 9.03 6.94 6.11
CA TRP A 160 8.03 7.48 7.04
C TRP A 160 6.60 7.48 6.47
N THR A 161 6.45 7.57 5.15
CA THR A 161 5.14 7.36 4.49
C THR A 161 4.62 5.96 4.81
N LEU A 162 5.45 4.93 4.62
CA LEU A 162 5.09 3.54 4.93
C LEU A 162 4.91 3.28 6.41
N HIS A 163 5.73 3.91 7.25
CA HIS A 163 5.54 3.85 8.70
C HIS A 163 4.17 4.41 9.10
N GLY A 164 3.75 5.50 8.46
CA GLY A 164 2.40 6.06 8.57
C GLY A 164 1.32 5.07 8.16
N THR A 165 1.49 4.37 7.03
CA THR A 165 0.51 3.34 6.59
C THR A 165 0.28 2.24 7.64
N GLN A 166 1.35 1.79 8.29
CA GLN A 166 1.27 0.78 9.34
C GLN A 166 0.65 1.32 10.63
N ALA A 167 1.02 2.54 11.03
CA ALA A 167 0.42 3.21 12.18
C ALA A 167 -1.10 3.44 11.99
N GLY A 168 -1.53 3.84 10.79
CA GLY A 168 -2.93 4.01 10.43
C GLY A 168 -3.72 2.70 10.53
N THR A 169 -3.15 1.60 10.03
CA THR A 169 -3.74 0.26 10.10
C THR A 169 -3.92 -0.23 11.55
N LEU A 170 -2.91 0.03 12.39
CA LEU A 170 -2.97 -0.30 13.82
C LEU A 170 -4.00 0.57 14.54
N LEU A 171 -4.06 1.88 14.26
CA LEU A 171 -5.03 2.79 14.83
C LEU A 171 -6.46 2.36 14.47
N ALA A 172 -6.70 1.98 13.22
CA ALA A 172 -7.99 1.47 12.77
C ALA A 172 -8.43 0.25 13.59
N THR A 173 -7.51 -0.70 13.79
CA THR A 173 -7.77 -1.89 14.60
C THR A 173 -8.01 -1.53 16.06
N ALA A 174 -7.19 -0.64 16.64
CA ALA A 174 -7.32 -0.19 18.02
C ALA A 174 -8.66 0.50 18.29
N VAL A 175 -9.20 1.24 17.32
CA VAL A 175 -10.51 1.89 17.45
C VAL A 175 -11.64 0.88 17.59
N PHE A 176 -11.55 -0.33 17.02
CA PHE A 176 -12.57 -1.37 17.19
C PHE A 176 -12.52 -2.06 18.56
N ILE A 177 -11.36 -2.11 19.22
CA ILE A 177 -11.17 -2.86 20.47
C ILE A 177 -12.17 -2.46 21.57
N PRO A 178 -12.38 -1.16 21.90
CA PRO A 178 -13.36 -0.78 22.91
C PRO A 178 -14.78 -1.21 22.54
N PHE A 179 -15.14 -1.15 21.25
CA PHE A 179 -16.48 -1.54 20.82
C PHE A 179 -16.69 -3.04 20.94
N THR A 180 -15.68 -3.85 20.62
CA THR A 180 -15.77 -5.31 20.74
C THR A 180 -15.62 -5.80 22.18
N ALA A 181 -14.89 -5.08 23.03
CA ALA A 181 -14.61 -5.51 24.40
C ALA A 181 -15.69 -5.08 25.41
N PHE A 182 -16.34 -3.93 25.18
CA PHE A 182 -17.26 -3.35 26.17
C PHE A 182 -18.72 -3.32 25.74
N LEU A 183 -19.05 -3.42 24.44
CA LEU A 183 -20.47 -3.48 24.02
C LEU A 183 -20.99 -4.92 23.95
N PRO A 184 -22.25 -5.15 24.36
CA PRO A 184 -22.97 -6.38 24.01
C PRO A 184 -23.03 -6.58 22.49
N GLU A 185 -23.07 -7.83 22.06
CA GLU A 185 -23.09 -8.19 20.63
C GLU A 185 -24.24 -7.51 19.87
N GLU A 186 -25.45 -7.49 20.43
CA GLU A 186 -26.60 -6.78 19.87
C GLU A 186 -26.34 -5.27 19.64
N ALA A 187 -25.62 -4.63 20.56
CA ALA A 187 -25.27 -3.22 20.44
C ALA A 187 -24.15 -2.98 19.41
N LEU A 188 -23.21 -3.91 19.30
CA LEU A 188 -22.16 -3.89 18.29
C LEU A 188 -22.73 -4.00 16.88
N PHE A 189 -23.64 -4.96 16.63
CA PHE A 189 -24.29 -5.18 15.33
C PHE A 189 -25.36 -4.14 15.00
N SER A 190 -25.97 -3.49 16.01
CA SER A 190 -26.98 -2.45 15.77
C SER A 190 -26.38 -1.08 15.45
N TRP A 191 -25.39 -0.57 16.18
CA TRP A 191 -24.81 0.77 15.91
C TRP A 191 -23.31 0.88 16.17
N GLY A 192 -22.73 0.05 17.05
CA GLY A 192 -21.33 0.16 17.47
C GLY A 192 -20.35 0.12 16.30
N TRP A 193 -20.63 -0.69 15.28
CA TRP A 193 -19.80 -0.78 14.08
C TRP A 193 -19.78 0.49 13.22
N ARG A 194 -20.78 1.37 13.33
CA ARG A 194 -20.88 2.61 12.52
C ARG A 194 -19.95 3.71 13.01
N VAL A 195 -19.67 3.76 14.31
CA VAL A 195 -18.88 4.83 14.92
C VAL A 195 -17.44 4.91 14.40
N PRO A 196 -16.70 3.79 14.25
CA PRO A 196 -15.39 3.80 13.59
C PRO A 196 -15.40 4.42 12.19
N PHE A 197 -16.48 4.23 11.43
CA PHE A 197 -16.64 4.86 10.11
C PHE A 197 -16.92 6.35 10.21
N TRP A 198 -17.73 6.79 11.17
CA TRP A 198 -17.99 8.22 11.38
C TRP A 198 -16.77 8.99 11.89
N LEU A 199 -15.88 8.34 12.64
CA LEU A 199 -14.59 8.90 13.05
C LEU A 199 -13.70 9.26 11.84
N SER A 200 -13.93 8.67 10.66
CA SER A 200 -13.29 9.10 9.42
C SER A 200 -13.54 10.58 9.10
N ALA A 201 -14.70 11.15 9.46
CA ALA A 201 -14.96 12.58 9.25
C ALA A 201 -13.97 13.46 10.05
N PHE A 202 -13.58 13.02 11.25
CA PHE A 202 -12.56 13.71 12.06
C PHE A 202 -11.16 13.54 11.46
N VAL A 203 -10.85 12.35 10.95
CA VAL A 203 -9.61 12.05 10.20
C VAL A 203 -9.48 12.95 8.97
N VAL A 204 -10.56 13.10 8.17
CA VAL A 204 -10.60 14.01 7.03
C VAL A 204 -10.42 15.46 7.46
N LEU A 205 -11.12 15.90 8.50
CA LEU A 205 -11.03 17.28 8.99
C LEU A 205 -9.60 17.62 9.45
N THR A 206 -8.98 16.71 10.21
CA THR A 206 -7.61 16.89 10.70
C THR A 206 -6.60 16.89 9.55
N ALA A 207 -6.69 15.96 8.59
CA ALA A 207 -5.85 15.99 7.39
C ALA A 207 -6.06 17.27 6.58
N TRP A 208 -7.30 17.75 6.43
CA TRP A 208 -7.60 18.98 5.71
C TRP A 208 -6.98 20.20 6.40
N LEU A 209 -7.08 20.29 7.74
CA LEU A 209 -6.47 21.37 8.52
C LEU A 209 -4.94 21.37 8.42
N ILE A 210 -4.31 20.20 8.33
CA ILE A 210 -2.87 20.08 8.10
C ILE A 210 -2.52 20.47 6.66
N ARG A 211 -3.28 19.98 5.68
CA ARG A 211 -3.00 20.16 4.24
C ARG A 211 -3.34 21.54 3.69
N ARG A 212 -4.25 22.30 4.33
CA ARG A 212 -4.57 23.66 3.87
C ARG A 212 -3.37 24.61 3.92
N GLY A 213 -2.45 24.39 4.87
CA GLY A 213 -1.25 25.20 5.08
C GLY A 213 -0.01 24.79 4.29
N LEU A 214 -0.09 23.78 3.42
CA LEU A 214 1.01 23.41 2.50
C LEU A 214 0.99 24.31 1.27
N ASP A 215 2.08 25.06 1.05
CA ASP A 215 2.31 25.81 -0.17
C ASP A 215 2.81 24.88 -1.29
N GLU A 216 2.38 25.15 -2.53
CA GLU A 216 2.85 24.37 -3.68
C GLU A 216 4.34 24.68 -3.95
N PRO A 217 5.18 23.67 -4.23
CA PRO A 217 6.58 23.89 -4.54
C PRO A 217 6.74 24.85 -5.74
N PRO A 218 7.67 25.82 -5.68
CA PRO A 218 7.88 26.80 -6.74
C PRO A 218 8.16 26.18 -8.12
N ALA A 219 8.74 24.97 -8.15
CA ALA A 219 8.98 24.20 -9.38
C ALA A 219 7.70 23.83 -10.16
N PHE A 220 6.51 23.82 -9.53
CA PHE A 220 5.24 23.53 -10.20
C PHE A 220 4.61 24.77 -10.87
N LYS A 221 4.97 25.98 -10.41
CA LYS A 221 4.46 27.23 -11.01
C LYS A 221 5.14 27.55 -12.34
N GLU A 222 6.36 27.09 -12.55
CA GLU A 222 7.14 27.36 -13.77
C GLU A 222 7.00 26.26 -14.83
N ALA A 223 6.71 25.01 -14.43
CA ALA A 223 6.59 23.86 -15.32
C ALA A 223 5.13 23.55 -15.74
N ARG A 224 4.38 24.57 -16.19
CA ARG A 224 3.09 24.35 -16.88
C ARG A 224 3.37 23.72 -18.25
N ASN A 225 3.60 22.40 -18.28
CA ASN A 225 3.82 21.68 -19.52
C ASN A 225 2.56 21.74 -20.40
N GLU A 226 2.71 22.25 -21.63
CA GLU A 226 1.64 22.37 -22.65
C GLU A 226 1.15 21.01 -23.19
N HIS A 227 1.70 19.88 -22.74
CA HIS A 227 1.37 18.54 -23.24
C HIS A 227 0.94 17.58 -22.12
N PRO A 228 -0.13 16.78 -22.33
CA PRO A 228 -0.63 15.85 -21.32
C PRO A 228 0.41 14.76 -21.01
N PRO A 229 0.93 14.70 -19.77
CA PRO A 229 2.02 13.78 -19.38
C PRO A 229 1.65 12.30 -19.54
N LEU A 230 0.37 11.94 -19.51
CA LEU A 230 -0.08 10.58 -19.85
C LEU A 230 0.44 10.09 -21.19
N MET A 231 0.36 10.94 -22.23
CA MET A 231 0.80 10.58 -23.57
C MET A 231 2.33 10.47 -23.63
N ALA A 232 3.05 11.30 -22.87
CA ALA A 232 4.50 11.25 -22.77
C ALA A 232 4.99 10.02 -21.98
N VAL A 233 4.33 9.68 -20.87
CA VAL A 233 4.57 8.48 -20.05
C VAL A 233 4.39 7.23 -20.88
N PHE A 234 3.24 7.11 -21.57
CA PHE A 234 2.99 5.99 -22.46
C PHE A 234 3.83 6.03 -23.72
N ARG A 235 4.39 7.15 -24.19
CA ARG A 235 5.21 7.14 -25.41
C ARG A 235 6.69 6.88 -25.14
N TRP A 236 7.22 7.40 -24.03
CA TRP A 236 8.67 7.44 -23.77
C TRP A 236 9.12 6.67 -22.52
N HIS A 237 8.19 6.34 -21.60
CA HIS A 237 8.53 5.73 -20.31
C HIS A 237 7.86 4.36 -20.05
N LYS A 238 7.29 3.69 -21.06
CA LYS A 238 6.65 2.36 -20.92
C LYS A 238 7.55 1.32 -20.22
N VAL A 239 8.84 1.31 -20.55
CA VAL A 239 9.81 0.37 -19.97
C VAL A 239 10.02 0.62 -18.48
N ALA A 240 9.98 1.88 -18.03
CA ALA A 240 10.08 2.20 -16.61
C ALA A 240 8.81 1.78 -15.86
N ILE A 241 7.62 1.99 -16.44
CA ILE A 241 6.34 1.53 -15.87
C ILE A 241 6.32 0.01 -15.74
N LEU A 242 6.72 -0.73 -16.78
CA LEU A 242 6.76 -2.19 -16.74
C LEU A 242 7.77 -2.71 -15.71
N ARG A 243 8.91 -2.04 -15.54
CA ARG A 243 9.89 -2.38 -14.50
C ARG A 243 9.33 -2.15 -13.10
N VAL A 244 8.68 -1.01 -12.87
CA VAL A 244 8.05 -0.72 -11.57
C VAL A 244 6.90 -1.69 -11.30
N ALA A 245 6.07 -2.00 -12.29
CA ALA A 245 5.03 -3.02 -12.16
C ALA A 245 5.60 -4.39 -11.80
N ALA A 246 6.66 -4.82 -12.48
CA ALA A 246 7.35 -6.06 -12.18
C ALA A 246 7.99 -6.06 -10.78
N CYS A 247 8.58 -4.94 -10.34
CA CYS A 247 9.13 -4.83 -8.99
C CYS A 247 8.02 -4.82 -7.92
N ALA A 248 6.90 -4.14 -8.17
CA ALA A 248 5.76 -4.04 -7.27
C ALA A 248 5.05 -5.39 -7.06
N MET A 249 5.29 -6.38 -7.92
CA MET A 249 4.86 -7.77 -7.69
C MET A 249 5.49 -8.40 -6.43
N VAL A 250 6.49 -7.78 -5.81
CA VAL A 250 7.03 -8.21 -4.50
C VAL A 250 5.94 -8.26 -3.41
N ASN A 251 4.87 -7.47 -3.55
CA ASN A 251 3.68 -7.51 -2.70
C ASN A 251 2.99 -8.89 -2.70
N THR A 252 3.27 -9.76 -3.68
CA THR A 252 2.80 -11.16 -3.70
C THR A 252 3.20 -11.90 -2.43
N VAL A 253 4.41 -11.64 -1.89
CA VAL A 253 4.86 -12.25 -0.63
C VAL A 253 3.91 -11.89 0.50
N ASN A 254 3.52 -10.62 0.61
CA ASN A 254 2.60 -10.16 1.66
C ASN A 254 1.20 -10.75 1.51
N MET A 255 0.71 -10.85 0.28
CA MET A 255 -0.62 -11.41 0.00
C MET A 255 -0.68 -12.91 0.28
N VAL A 256 0.38 -13.66 -0.08
CA VAL A 256 0.49 -15.07 0.27
C VAL A 256 0.62 -15.25 1.79
N PHE A 257 1.38 -14.39 2.47
CA PHE A 257 1.51 -14.43 3.94
C PHE A 257 0.20 -14.11 4.68
N THR A 258 -0.47 -13.03 4.32
CA THR A 258 -1.63 -12.51 5.07
C THR A 258 -2.95 -13.18 4.71
N VAL A 259 -3.13 -13.57 3.45
CA VAL A 259 -4.40 -14.12 2.95
C VAL A 259 -4.30 -15.63 2.77
N TRP A 260 -3.39 -16.08 1.89
CA TRP A 260 -3.32 -17.49 1.52
C TRP A 260 -2.85 -18.37 2.68
N SER A 261 -1.78 -17.98 3.39
CA SER A 261 -1.23 -18.76 4.51
C SER A 261 -2.19 -18.83 5.69
N LEU A 262 -2.94 -17.75 5.96
CA LEU A 262 -4.01 -17.79 6.96
C LEU A 262 -5.07 -18.82 6.57
N SER A 263 -5.54 -18.79 5.33
CA SER A 263 -6.52 -19.77 4.82
C SER A 263 -5.99 -21.20 4.86
N PHE A 264 -4.73 -21.42 4.46
CA PHE A 264 -4.07 -22.73 4.50
C PHE A 264 -3.98 -23.26 5.92
N ALA A 265 -3.51 -22.42 6.86
CA ALA A 265 -3.38 -22.75 8.27
C ALA A 265 -4.74 -23.15 8.89
N THR A 266 -5.79 -22.37 8.64
CA THR A 266 -7.09 -22.59 9.29
C THR A 266 -7.92 -23.68 8.63
N SER A 267 -7.93 -23.74 7.29
CA SER A 267 -8.85 -24.60 6.54
C SER A 267 -8.29 -25.96 6.19
N ILE A 268 -6.97 -26.10 6.07
CA ILE A 268 -6.32 -27.37 5.69
C ILE A 268 -5.62 -27.97 6.90
N VAL A 269 -4.77 -27.21 7.58
CA VAL A 269 -4.00 -27.70 8.73
C VAL A 269 -4.85 -27.74 10.02
N GLY A 270 -5.90 -26.93 10.11
CA GLY A 270 -6.79 -26.87 11.28
C GLY A 270 -6.22 -26.06 12.46
N LEU A 271 -5.30 -25.12 12.19
CA LEU A 271 -4.73 -24.23 13.19
C LEU A 271 -5.71 -23.13 13.62
N GLU A 272 -5.55 -22.65 14.85
CA GLU A 272 -6.40 -21.62 15.43
C GLU A 272 -6.21 -20.27 14.72
N ARG A 273 -7.32 -19.69 14.23
CA ARG A 273 -7.32 -18.42 13.48
C ARG A 273 -6.79 -17.25 14.30
N SER A 274 -7.20 -17.13 15.56
CA SER A 274 -6.77 -16.07 16.49
C SER A 274 -5.25 -16.04 16.64
N THR A 275 -4.63 -17.21 16.81
CA THR A 275 -3.19 -17.36 17.00
C THR A 275 -2.42 -17.06 15.70
N MET A 276 -2.95 -17.44 14.54
CA MET A 276 -2.38 -17.04 13.24
C MET A 276 -2.48 -15.52 12.97
N LEU A 277 -3.55 -14.87 13.43
CA LEU A 277 -3.64 -13.40 13.38
C LEU A 277 -2.60 -12.74 14.29
N LEU A 278 -2.32 -13.33 15.46
CA LEU A 278 -1.28 -12.86 16.38
C LEU A 278 0.11 -12.93 15.73
N VAL A 279 0.40 -13.98 14.95
CA VAL A 279 1.64 -14.07 14.14
C VAL A 279 1.76 -12.87 13.20
N SER A 280 0.67 -12.49 12.54
CA SER A 280 0.64 -11.31 11.65
C SER A 280 0.86 -10.01 12.43
N VAL A 281 0.27 -9.87 13.62
CA VAL A 281 0.47 -8.69 14.48
C VAL A 281 1.93 -8.57 14.91
N ILE A 282 2.56 -9.65 15.39
CA ILE A 282 3.97 -9.65 15.79
C ILE A 282 4.87 -9.34 14.58
N ALA A 283 4.61 -9.96 13.42
CA ALA A 283 5.38 -9.70 12.22
C ALA A 283 5.29 -8.23 11.77
N ASN A 284 4.11 -7.60 11.85
CA ASN A 284 3.94 -6.18 11.56
C ASN A 284 4.61 -5.29 12.64
N GLY A 285 4.60 -5.70 13.90
CA GLY A 285 5.33 -5.01 14.98
C GLY A 285 6.84 -5.01 14.73
N VAL A 286 7.40 -6.14 14.30
CA VAL A 286 8.81 -6.24 13.87
C VAL A 286 9.06 -5.38 12.63
N ALA A 287 8.12 -5.36 11.67
CA ALA A 287 8.21 -4.52 10.48
C ALA A 287 8.34 -3.02 10.81
N LEU A 288 7.64 -2.53 11.83
CA LEU A 288 7.74 -1.12 12.27
C LEU A 288 9.15 -0.72 12.70
N LEU A 289 9.96 -1.66 13.20
CA LEU A 289 11.35 -1.43 13.57
C LEU A 289 12.30 -1.68 12.38
N ALA A 290 12.01 -2.71 11.59
CA ALA A 290 12.83 -3.10 10.45
C ALA A 290 12.77 -2.10 9.29
N ILE A 291 11.62 -1.47 9.02
CA ILE A 291 11.42 -0.49 7.95
C ILE A 291 12.42 0.68 8.06
N PRO A 292 12.49 1.42 9.19
CA PRO A 292 13.47 2.51 9.33
C PRO A 292 14.92 2.01 9.28
N ALA A 293 15.22 0.85 9.87
CA ALA A 293 16.58 0.29 9.82
C ALA A 293 17.02 -0.05 8.39
N ALA A 294 16.13 -0.65 7.60
CA ALA A 294 16.37 -0.98 6.20
C ALA A 294 16.47 0.26 5.31
N ALA A 295 15.71 1.31 5.61
CA ALA A 295 15.82 2.60 4.92
C ALA A 295 17.20 3.25 5.13
N ILE A 296 17.72 3.25 6.37
CA ILE A 296 19.08 3.74 6.67
C ILE A 296 20.14 2.89 5.94
N LEU A 297 19.96 1.57 5.93
CA LEU A 297 20.86 0.66 5.24
C LEU A 297 20.87 0.92 3.73
N SER A 298 19.69 1.20 3.14
CA SER A 298 19.55 1.53 1.73
C SER A 298 20.24 2.84 1.37
N ASP A 299 20.12 3.88 2.20
CA ASP A 299 20.83 5.14 2.00
C ASP A 299 22.37 4.94 2.07
N ARG A 300 22.86 3.95 2.84
CA ARG A 300 24.30 3.63 2.94
C ARG A 300 24.84 2.70 1.87
N ILE A 301 24.10 1.66 1.46
CA ILE A 301 24.59 0.61 0.55
C ILE A 301 24.13 0.86 -0.89
N GLY A 302 22.94 1.43 -1.09
CA GLY A 302 22.28 1.60 -2.38
C GLY A 302 20.86 1.03 -2.36
N ARG A 303 19.99 1.50 -3.27
CA ARG A 303 18.58 1.10 -3.31
C ARG A 303 18.42 -0.28 -3.93
N LYS A 304 19.15 -0.55 -5.01
CA LYS A 304 19.10 -1.79 -5.77
C LYS A 304 19.52 -3.03 -4.96
N PRO A 305 20.71 -3.06 -4.30
CA PRO A 305 21.15 -4.26 -3.59
C PRO A 305 20.23 -4.62 -2.42
N VAL A 306 19.75 -3.63 -1.67
CA VAL A 306 18.91 -3.89 -0.49
C VAL A 306 17.50 -4.34 -0.90
N PHE A 307 16.93 -3.80 -1.99
CA PHE A 307 15.67 -4.31 -2.55
C PHE A 307 15.79 -5.77 -3.02
N ILE A 308 16.86 -6.13 -3.74
CA ILE A 308 17.09 -7.49 -4.24
C ILE A 308 17.29 -8.48 -3.08
N ILE A 309 18.10 -8.12 -2.08
CA ILE A 309 18.34 -8.96 -0.89
C ILE A 309 17.02 -9.17 -0.13
N GLY A 310 16.22 -8.12 0.03
CA GLY A 310 14.90 -8.22 0.68
C GLY A 310 13.94 -9.12 -0.09
N ALA A 311 13.81 -8.93 -1.41
CA ALA A 311 12.90 -9.71 -2.24
C ALA A 311 13.29 -11.20 -2.29
N LEU A 312 14.56 -11.50 -2.56
CA LEU A 312 15.05 -12.88 -2.61
C LEU A 312 15.04 -13.54 -1.23
N GLY A 313 15.42 -12.80 -0.19
CA GLY A 313 15.37 -13.28 1.19
C GLY A 313 13.94 -13.62 1.61
N ALA A 314 12.96 -12.81 1.24
CA ALA A 314 11.56 -13.06 1.55
C ALA A 314 11.01 -14.27 0.77
N GLY A 315 11.38 -14.42 -0.50
CA GLY A 315 11.03 -15.59 -1.31
C GLY A 315 11.62 -16.89 -0.76
N LEU A 316 12.89 -16.87 -0.36
CA LEU A 316 13.56 -18.03 0.25
C LEU A 316 12.97 -18.39 1.61
N MET A 317 12.64 -17.38 2.43
CA MET A 317 12.04 -17.56 3.76
C MET A 317 10.57 -18.00 3.70
N MET A 318 9.92 -17.95 2.54
CA MET A 318 8.57 -18.51 2.36
C MET A 318 8.56 -20.04 2.53
N PHE A 319 9.63 -20.75 2.14
CA PHE A 319 9.75 -22.19 2.33
C PHE A 319 9.72 -22.62 3.81
N PRO A 320 10.63 -22.13 4.69
CA PRO A 320 10.62 -22.50 6.10
C PRO A 320 9.35 -22.00 6.81
N TYR A 321 8.78 -20.86 6.38
CA TYR A 321 7.52 -20.39 6.94
C TYR A 321 6.35 -21.32 6.62
N LEU A 322 6.14 -21.71 5.36
CA LEU A 322 5.05 -22.61 5.02
C LEU A 322 5.27 -24.04 5.54
N ALA A 323 6.53 -24.50 5.64
CA ALA A 323 6.87 -25.74 6.33
C ALA A 323 6.52 -25.69 7.82
N ALA A 324 6.78 -24.55 8.49
CA ALA A 324 6.38 -24.33 9.88
C ALA A 324 4.85 -24.39 10.05
N VAL A 325 4.11 -23.76 9.14
CA VAL A 325 2.64 -23.79 9.14
C VAL A 325 2.13 -25.21 8.89
N SER A 326 2.68 -25.94 7.92
CA SER A 326 2.28 -27.33 7.62
C SER A 326 2.58 -28.30 8.76
N SER A 327 3.62 -28.05 9.57
CA SER A 327 3.97 -28.87 10.74
C SER A 327 3.19 -28.50 12.00
N GLY A 328 2.44 -27.40 11.99
CA GLY A 328 1.67 -26.91 13.14
C GLY A 328 2.53 -26.44 14.32
N ASN A 329 3.83 -26.22 14.12
CA ASN A 329 4.73 -25.80 15.20
C ASN A 329 4.66 -24.28 15.42
N TRP A 330 3.89 -23.86 16.42
CA TRP A 330 3.67 -22.45 16.75
C TRP A 330 4.96 -21.65 16.90
N THR A 331 5.97 -22.17 17.62
CA THR A 331 7.24 -21.46 17.83
C THR A 331 7.94 -21.17 16.50
N LEU A 332 7.95 -22.13 15.59
CA LEU A 332 8.56 -21.98 14.27
C LEU A 332 7.74 -21.03 13.39
N ILE A 333 6.41 -21.07 13.48
CA ILE A 333 5.51 -20.15 12.75
C ILE A 333 5.77 -18.70 13.17
N PHE A 334 5.89 -18.43 14.47
CA PHE A 334 6.19 -17.09 14.98
C PHE A 334 7.56 -16.59 14.53
N ILE A 335 8.61 -17.41 14.66
CA ILE A 335 9.97 -17.02 14.29
C ILE A 335 10.08 -16.82 12.77
N CYS A 336 9.64 -17.79 11.98
CA CYS A 336 9.71 -17.70 10.52
C CYS A 336 8.81 -16.59 9.97
N GLY A 337 7.63 -16.36 10.54
CA GLY A 337 6.75 -15.26 10.15
C GLY A 337 7.35 -13.89 10.46
N ALA A 338 7.97 -13.73 11.63
CA ALA A 338 8.66 -12.50 12.01
C ALA A 338 9.89 -12.23 11.12
N ILE A 339 10.69 -13.25 10.81
CA ILE A 339 11.87 -13.10 9.94
C ILE A 339 11.44 -12.82 8.49
N MET A 340 10.47 -13.58 7.96
CA MET A 340 10.05 -13.45 6.56
C MET A 340 9.32 -12.14 6.30
N SER A 341 8.24 -11.87 7.04
CA SER A 341 7.43 -10.67 6.82
C SER A 341 8.00 -9.45 7.54
N GLY A 342 8.39 -9.63 8.81
CA GLY A 342 8.90 -8.55 9.65
C GLY A 342 10.28 -8.03 9.25
N CYS A 343 11.19 -8.90 8.78
CA CYS A 343 12.53 -8.46 8.35
C CYS A 343 12.67 -8.46 6.82
N ALA A 344 12.60 -9.63 6.17
CA ALA A 344 12.98 -9.77 4.76
C ALA A 344 12.06 -8.99 3.81
N TYR A 345 10.75 -9.19 3.91
CA TYR A 345 9.77 -8.43 3.13
C TYR A 345 9.82 -6.94 3.48
N SER A 346 9.96 -6.60 4.77
CA SER A 346 10.02 -5.20 5.22
C SER A 346 11.23 -4.44 4.68
N MET A 347 12.36 -5.12 4.43
CA MET A 347 13.49 -4.51 3.72
C MET A 347 13.09 -4.05 2.32
N ALA A 348 12.51 -4.94 1.51
CA ALA A 348 12.03 -4.57 0.18
C ALA A 348 10.90 -3.53 0.24
N ASN A 349 10.01 -3.65 1.24
CA ASN A 349 8.90 -2.74 1.44
C ASN A 349 9.39 -1.31 1.75
N SER A 350 10.39 -1.15 2.61
CA SER A 350 10.89 0.17 3.01
C SER A 350 11.48 1.01 1.87
N ILE A 351 11.96 0.35 0.81
CA ILE A 351 12.78 0.97 -0.24
C ILE A 351 11.97 1.28 -1.50
N TRP A 352 10.90 0.53 -1.76
CA TRP A 352 10.14 0.71 -3.01
C TRP A 352 9.66 2.15 -3.24
N PRO A 353 9.27 2.96 -2.23
CA PRO A 353 8.84 4.34 -2.48
C PRO A 353 9.92 5.19 -3.13
N SER A 354 11.15 5.15 -2.61
CA SER A 354 12.26 5.92 -3.17
C SER A 354 12.76 5.29 -4.47
N PHE A 355 12.93 3.97 -4.50
CA PHE A 355 13.47 3.26 -5.66
C PHE A 355 12.58 3.40 -6.89
N TYR A 356 11.24 3.33 -6.75
CA TYR A 356 10.34 3.46 -7.89
C TYR A 356 10.20 4.92 -8.32
N ALA A 357 10.15 5.87 -7.38
CA ALA A 357 10.06 7.29 -7.69
C ALA A 357 11.29 7.81 -8.43
N GLU A 358 12.48 7.29 -8.10
CA GLU A 358 13.75 7.66 -8.75
C GLU A 358 13.91 7.06 -10.17
N MET A 359 13.04 6.15 -10.62
CA MET A 359 13.05 5.64 -12.00
C MET A 359 12.39 6.57 -13.03
N PHE A 360 11.75 7.64 -12.56
CA PHE A 360 11.00 8.57 -13.39
C PHE A 360 11.49 10.01 -13.21
N PRO A 361 11.54 10.78 -14.31
CA PRO A 361 11.85 12.19 -14.21
C PRO A 361 10.72 12.96 -13.52
N THR A 362 11.06 14.09 -12.90
CA THR A 362 10.15 14.87 -12.03
C THR A 362 8.83 15.24 -12.71
N THR A 363 8.86 15.49 -14.02
CA THR A 363 7.69 15.87 -14.85
C THR A 363 6.64 14.77 -15.01
N VAL A 364 7.02 13.51 -14.86
CA VAL A 364 6.14 12.34 -15.05
C VAL A 364 6.16 11.38 -13.86
N ARG A 365 6.84 11.76 -12.77
CA ARG A 365 7.10 10.89 -11.61
C ARG A 365 5.83 10.39 -10.95
N VAL A 366 4.87 11.28 -10.68
CA VAL A 366 3.62 10.92 -9.98
C VAL A 366 2.81 9.93 -10.81
N THR A 367 2.56 10.25 -12.08
CA THR A 367 1.80 9.39 -13.00
C THR A 367 2.51 8.06 -13.27
N GLY A 368 3.83 8.07 -13.50
CA GLY A 368 4.63 6.87 -13.73
C GLY A 368 4.66 5.94 -12.51
N LEU A 369 4.88 6.49 -11.32
CA LEU A 369 4.89 5.76 -10.05
C LEU A 369 3.51 5.18 -9.76
N ALA A 370 2.44 5.99 -9.84
CA ALA A 370 1.08 5.54 -9.59
C ALA A 370 0.70 4.38 -10.53
N LEU A 371 0.91 4.53 -11.84
CA LEU A 371 0.56 3.48 -12.80
C LEU A 371 1.38 2.21 -12.59
N GLY A 372 2.71 2.33 -12.47
CA GLY A 372 3.58 1.17 -12.27
C GLY A 372 3.23 0.39 -11.01
N THR A 373 3.13 1.09 -9.87
CA THR A 373 2.85 0.46 -8.59
C THR A 373 1.45 -0.17 -8.56
N GLN A 374 0.43 0.53 -9.05
CA GLN A 374 -0.94 -0.01 -8.99
C GLN A 374 -1.15 -1.19 -9.94
N ILE A 375 -0.51 -1.22 -11.12
CA ILE A 375 -0.54 -2.41 -11.98
C ILE A 375 0.09 -3.61 -11.25
N GLY A 376 1.26 -3.41 -10.63
CA GLY A 376 1.92 -4.47 -9.88
C GLY A 376 1.10 -4.94 -8.66
N PHE A 377 0.45 -4.01 -7.94
CA PHE A 377 -0.43 -4.32 -6.81
C PHE A 377 -1.75 -4.96 -7.24
N ALA A 378 -2.31 -4.63 -8.40
CA ALA A 378 -3.49 -5.31 -8.91
C ALA A 378 -3.18 -6.78 -9.26
N VAL A 379 -2.05 -7.03 -9.91
CA VAL A 379 -1.60 -8.39 -10.24
C VAL A 379 -1.25 -9.17 -8.96
N SER A 380 -0.44 -8.60 -8.08
CA SER A 380 -0.02 -9.29 -6.85
C SER A 380 -1.10 -9.40 -5.78
N GLY A 381 -1.95 -8.38 -5.63
CA GLY A 381 -3.05 -8.34 -4.67
C GLY A 381 -4.24 -9.20 -5.09
N GLY A 382 -4.67 -9.05 -6.34
CA GLY A 382 -5.86 -9.73 -6.85
C GLY A 382 -5.60 -11.16 -7.34
N LEU A 383 -4.57 -11.36 -8.18
CA LEU A 383 -4.33 -12.65 -8.84
C LEU A 383 -3.44 -13.58 -8.03
N ALA A 384 -2.53 -13.08 -7.20
CA ALA A 384 -1.55 -13.96 -6.56
C ALA A 384 -2.15 -14.98 -5.58
N PRO A 385 -3.13 -14.65 -4.71
CA PRO A 385 -3.77 -15.67 -3.87
C PRO A 385 -4.51 -16.73 -4.68
N VAL A 386 -5.14 -16.34 -5.80
CA VAL A 386 -5.86 -17.26 -6.69
C VAL A 386 -4.88 -18.19 -7.41
N LEU A 387 -3.79 -17.65 -7.94
CA LEU A 387 -2.72 -18.42 -8.58
C LEU A 387 -2.03 -19.33 -7.56
N ALA A 388 -1.80 -18.87 -6.33
CA ALA A 388 -1.26 -19.68 -5.25
C ALA A 388 -2.17 -20.87 -4.94
N SER A 389 -3.48 -20.66 -4.81
CA SER A 389 -4.45 -21.75 -4.64
C SER A 389 -4.51 -22.70 -5.84
N ALA A 390 -4.42 -22.19 -7.07
CA ALA A 390 -4.37 -23.02 -8.27
C ALA A 390 -3.11 -23.90 -8.32
N VAL A 391 -1.97 -23.34 -7.91
CA VAL A 391 -0.68 -24.05 -7.83
C VAL A 391 -0.62 -25.04 -6.66
N ALA A 392 -1.36 -24.77 -5.58
CA ALA A 392 -1.52 -25.69 -4.45
C ALA A 392 -2.29 -26.97 -4.82
N GLY A 393 -3.01 -26.98 -5.96
CA GLY A 393 -3.75 -28.12 -6.47
C GLY A 393 -5.08 -28.36 -5.75
N ALA A 394 -5.84 -29.35 -6.23
CA ALA A 394 -7.20 -29.63 -5.73
C ALA A 394 -7.27 -30.04 -4.25
N SER A 395 -6.18 -30.58 -3.68
CA SER A 395 -6.07 -30.87 -2.25
C SER A 395 -5.66 -29.65 -1.42
N GLY A 396 -5.08 -28.62 -2.04
CA GLY A 396 -4.57 -27.42 -1.35
C GLY A 396 -3.34 -27.66 -0.44
N GLU A 397 -2.91 -28.91 -0.26
CA GLU A 397 -1.81 -29.32 0.63
C GLU A 397 -0.42 -29.00 0.08
N ASN A 398 -0.30 -28.71 -1.22
CA ASN A 398 0.99 -28.52 -1.88
C ASN A 398 1.60 -27.13 -1.63
N TRP A 399 1.94 -26.87 -0.37
CA TRP A 399 2.56 -25.62 0.08
C TRP A 399 3.94 -25.38 -0.54
N VAL A 400 4.66 -26.45 -0.94
CA VAL A 400 5.97 -26.36 -1.60
C VAL A 400 5.84 -25.67 -2.95
N SER A 401 4.82 -26.00 -3.74
CA SER A 401 4.59 -25.34 -5.02
C SER A 401 4.19 -23.87 -4.85
N VAL A 402 3.49 -23.50 -3.77
CA VAL A 402 3.17 -22.10 -3.45
C VAL A 402 4.40 -21.31 -3.01
N ALA A 403 5.27 -21.92 -2.19
CA ALA A 403 6.57 -21.34 -1.86
C ALA A 403 7.42 -21.14 -3.11
N GLY A 404 7.46 -22.14 -4.01
CA GLY A 404 8.15 -22.07 -5.30
C GLY A 404 7.61 -20.99 -6.22
N PHE A 405 6.28 -20.84 -6.31
CA PHE A 405 5.63 -19.75 -7.05
C PHE A 405 6.05 -18.39 -6.49
N THR A 406 5.95 -18.21 -5.16
CA THR A 406 6.32 -16.96 -4.50
C THR A 406 7.80 -16.64 -4.71
N ALA A 407 8.68 -17.63 -4.57
CA ALA A 407 10.11 -17.48 -4.84
C ALA A 407 10.38 -17.13 -6.31
N GLY A 408 9.67 -17.75 -7.26
CA GLY A 408 9.76 -17.43 -8.68
C GLY A 408 9.36 -15.99 -8.99
N VAL A 409 8.28 -15.49 -8.37
CA VAL A 409 7.88 -14.08 -8.46
C VAL A 409 8.96 -13.18 -7.84
N CYS A 410 9.53 -13.54 -6.68
CA CYS A 410 10.63 -12.77 -6.08
C CYS A 410 11.86 -12.73 -6.99
N VAL A 411 12.27 -13.84 -7.61
CA VAL A 411 13.36 -13.89 -8.58
C VAL A 411 13.05 -13.00 -9.79
N PHE A 412 11.82 -13.06 -10.32
CA PHE A 412 11.39 -12.19 -11.40
C PHE A 412 11.48 -10.69 -11.01
N THR A 413 11.02 -10.33 -9.81
CA THR A 413 11.11 -8.94 -9.30
C THR A 413 12.56 -8.51 -9.10
N ALA A 414 13.43 -9.40 -8.64
CA ALA A 414 14.85 -9.14 -8.46
C ALA A 414 15.55 -8.93 -9.82
N LEU A 415 15.25 -9.76 -10.82
CA LEU A 415 15.74 -9.59 -12.18
C LEU A 415 15.26 -8.27 -12.79
N ALA A 416 14.00 -7.89 -12.59
CA ALA A 416 13.48 -6.59 -13.02
C ALA A 416 14.24 -5.44 -12.34
N ALA A 417 14.47 -5.52 -11.03
CA ALA A 417 15.26 -4.55 -10.28
C ALA A 417 16.74 -4.51 -10.73
N MET A 418 17.31 -5.63 -11.20
CA MET A 418 18.65 -5.67 -11.78
C MET A 418 18.78 -4.82 -13.05
N THR A 419 17.70 -4.65 -13.82
CA THR A 419 17.70 -3.79 -15.00
C THR A 419 17.63 -2.29 -14.70
N ALA A 420 17.31 -1.93 -13.45
CA ALA A 420 17.32 -0.54 -13.00
C ALA A 420 18.76 -0.04 -12.75
N LYS A 421 18.98 1.24 -13.04
CA LYS A 421 20.23 1.93 -12.69
C LYS A 421 20.22 2.23 -11.20
N GLU A 422 21.37 2.11 -10.55
CA GLU A 422 21.52 2.58 -9.17
C GLU A 422 21.56 4.10 -9.17
N THR A 423 20.78 4.71 -8.27
CA THR A 423 20.56 6.16 -8.17
C THR A 423 21.23 6.76 -6.94
N LYS A 424 21.98 5.96 -6.19
CA LYS A 424 22.77 6.42 -5.04
C LYS A 424 23.78 7.51 -5.43
N GLY A 425 23.62 8.66 -4.80
CA GLY A 425 24.54 9.80 -4.93
C GLY A 425 24.19 10.79 -6.04
N LEU A 426 23.12 10.55 -6.80
CA LEU A 426 22.64 11.49 -7.82
C LEU A 426 21.61 12.46 -7.25
N SER A 427 21.76 13.75 -7.54
CA SER A 427 20.72 14.76 -7.31
C SER A 427 19.48 14.45 -8.18
N LEU A 428 18.30 14.98 -7.82
CA LEU A 428 17.10 14.79 -8.64
C LEU A 428 17.27 15.39 -10.05
N ASP A 429 18.05 16.47 -10.16
CA ASP A 429 18.39 17.12 -11.43
C ASP A 429 19.35 16.26 -12.27
N GLU A 430 20.29 15.54 -11.63
CA GLU A 430 21.15 14.57 -12.31
C GLU A 430 20.37 13.33 -12.77
N ILE A 431 19.36 12.90 -12.01
CA ILE A 431 18.43 11.84 -12.44
C ILE A 431 17.62 12.33 -13.65
N ASP A 432 17.10 13.56 -13.59
CA ASP A 432 16.32 14.16 -14.66
C ASP A 432 17.16 14.33 -15.95
N THR A 433 18.45 14.71 -15.86
CA THR A 433 19.34 14.79 -17.03
C THR A 433 19.67 13.42 -17.63
N VAL A 434 19.87 12.38 -16.81
CA VAL A 434 20.05 11.00 -17.28
C VAL A 434 18.81 10.48 -18.00
N HIS A 435 17.62 10.95 -17.60
CA HIS A 435 16.35 10.59 -18.24
C HIS A 435 16.00 11.48 -19.43
N ALA A 436 16.40 12.75 -19.45
CA ALA A 436 16.23 13.67 -20.58
C ALA A 436 16.98 13.21 -21.84
N ALA A 437 18.11 12.53 -21.66
CA ALA A 437 18.83 11.87 -22.75
C ALA A 437 18.03 10.73 -23.43
N ARG A 438 16.90 10.28 -22.85
CA ARG A 438 16.01 9.25 -23.42
C ARG A 438 14.74 9.82 -24.05
N SER A 439 14.46 11.12 -23.87
CA SER A 439 13.25 11.79 -24.34
C SER A 439 13.45 12.58 -25.64
N HIS A 440 14.61 12.46 -26.28
CA HIS A 440 14.93 13.05 -27.59
C HIS A 440 15.05 11.98 -28.67
#